data_AF-A0A0R0LSD2-F1
#
_entry.id   AF-A0A0R0LSD2-F1
#
_cell.length_a   1.000
_cell.length_b   1.000
_cell.length_c   1.000
_cell.angle_alpha   90.00
_cell.angle_beta   90.00
_cell.angle_gamma   90.00
#
_symmetry.space_group_name_H-M   'P 1'
#
loop_
_entity.id
_entity.type
_entity.pdbx_description
1 polymer ?
#
loop_
_entity_poly.entity_id
_entity_poly.type
_entity_poly.pdbx_seq_one_letter_code
_entity_poly.pdbx_strand_id
1 'polypeptide(L)'
;KAIIPADGNEESKYQKKKSDQFIAEAHERLGHSGIVRLHETLKRAYVIIGMRKRIESIINNCVNCQMNKNHTHGKLGLLSGSLHHDTAWEKIAVDLFGPSDFAHFSTHSEGVRCIS
;
A
#
# COMPACT_ATOMS: atom_id res chain seq x y z
N LYS A 1 1.46 5.06 36.07
CA LYS A 1 0.91 4.46 34.82
C LYS A 1 -0.55 4.13 35.07
N ALA A 2 -1.46 4.46 34.14
CA ALA A 2 -2.85 4.02 34.26
C ALA A 2 -2.94 2.54 33.88
N ILE A 3 -3.47 1.71 34.78
CA ILE A 3 -3.66 0.28 34.58
C ILE A 3 -5.11 0.09 34.15
N ILE A 4 -5.34 -0.55 33.00
CA ILE A 4 -6.67 -1.01 32.62
C ILE A 4 -6.75 -2.49 33.06
N PRO A 5 -7.45 -2.82 34.16
CA PRO A 5 -7.52 -4.19 34.65
C PRO A 5 -8.31 -5.08 33.68
N ALA A 6 -7.98 -6.38 33.65
CA ALA A 6 -8.76 -7.39 32.94
C ALA A 6 -9.20 -8.47 33.92
N ASP A 7 -10.41 -8.33 34.45
CA ASP A 7 -11.03 -9.30 35.34
C ASP A 7 -12.02 -10.14 34.53
N GLY A 8 -11.80 -11.45 34.45
CA GLY A 8 -12.44 -12.38 33.49
C GLY A 8 -13.91 -12.76 33.75
N ASN A 9 -14.83 -11.80 33.70
CA ASN A 9 -16.31 -12.01 33.63
C ASN A 9 -16.94 -11.21 32.44
N GLU A 10 -18.26 -11.04 32.36
CA GLU A 10 -18.91 -10.21 31.31
C GLU A 10 -18.42 -8.75 31.27
N GLU A 11 -18.01 -8.20 32.42
CA GLU A 11 -17.35 -6.89 32.52
C GLU A 11 -15.99 -6.92 31.80
N SER A 12 -15.29 -8.06 31.76
CA SER A 12 -14.06 -8.23 30.96
C SER A 12 -14.27 -7.94 29.47
N LYS A 13 -15.42 -8.37 28.91
CA LYS A 13 -15.76 -8.15 27.49
C LYS A 13 -16.02 -6.67 27.25
N TYR A 14 -16.68 -6.01 28.20
CA TYR A 14 -16.91 -4.56 28.15
C TYR A 14 -15.60 -3.77 28.26
N GLN A 15 -14.72 -4.10 29.22
CA GLN A 15 -13.40 -3.47 29.35
C GLN A 15 -12.53 -3.74 28.12
N LYS A 16 -12.62 -4.95 27.54
CA LYS A 16 -12.00 -5.30 26.27
C LYS A 16 -12.44 -4.34 25.17
N LYS A 17 -13.75 -4.17 24.97
CA LYS A 17 -14.33 -3.26 23.98
C LYS A 17 -13.89 -1.82 24.19
N LYS A 18 -13.90 -1.34 25.43
CA LYS A 18 -13.46 0.02 25.79
C LYS A 18 -11.98 0.25 25.49
N SER A 19 -11.12 -0.72 25.80
CA SER A 19 -9.68 -0.64 25.51
C SER A 19 -9.40 -0.67 24.01
N ASP A 20 -10.14 -1.47 23.24
CA ASP A 20 -9.99 -1.54 21.78
C ASP A 20 -10.45 -0.23 21.12
N GLN A 21 -11.55 0.36 21.60
CA GLN A 21 -12.01 1.68 21.16
C GLN A 21 -10.97 2.76 21.46
N PHE A 22 -10.39 2.77 22.67
CA PHE A 22 -9.32 3.71 23.02
C PHE A 22 -8.09 3.58 22.10
N ILE A 23 -7.66 2.34 21.80
CA ILE A 23 -6.54 2.11 20.88
C ILE A 23 -6.89 2.58 19.46
N ALA A 24 -8.13 2.37 19.00
CA ALA A 24 -8.58 2.83 17.68
C ALA A 24 -8.60 4.36 17.60
N GLU A 25 -9.09 5.05 18.63
CA GLU A 25 -9.03 6.51 18.71
C GLU A 25 -7.59 7.04 18.75
N ALA A 26 -6.71 6.37 19.48
CA ALA A 26 -5.29 6.73 19.50
C ALA A 26 -4.63 6.52 18.13
N HIS A 27 -4.98 5.45 17.41
CA HIS A 27 -4.49 5.21 16.06
C HIS A 27 -4.88 6.33 15.09
N GLU A 28 -6.14 6.78 15.15
CA GLU A 28 -6.65 7.89 14.33
C GLU A 28 -5.94 9.21 14.68
N ARG A 29 -5.91 9.56 15.97
CA ARG A 29 -5.35 10.84 16.45
C ARG A 29 -3.83 10.95 16.25
N LEU A 30 -3.12 9.83 16.26
CA LEU A 30 -1.67 9.77 16.03
C LEU A 30 -1.30 9.57 14.55
N GLY A 31 -2.24 9.81 13.63
CA GLY A 31 -1.99 9.85 12.19
C GLY A 31 -1.72 8.46 11.59
N HIS A 32 -2.56 7.48 11.91
CA HIS A 32 -2.46 6.11 11.40
C HIS A 32 -1.10 5.44 11.64
N SER A 33 -0.50 5.70 12.80
CA SER A 33 0.78 5.10 13.16
C SER A 33 0.75 3.57 13.12
N GLY A 34 1.80 2.97 12.55
CA GLY A 34 1.91 1.52 12.41
C GLY A 34 2.06 0.78 13.74
N ILE A 35 1.89 -0.54 13.69
CA ILE A 35 1.81 -1.44 14.86
C ILE A 35 2.90 -1.17 15.91
N VAL A 36 4.16 -1.12 15.46
CA VAL A 36 5.32 -0.97 16.35
C VAL A 36 5.32 0.41 17.03
N ARG A 37 5.11 1.48 16.26
CA ARG A 37 5.15 2.85 16.79
C ARG A 37 3.99 3.10 17.75
N LEU A 38 2.77 2.67 17.40
CA LEU A 38 1.62 2.83 18.28
C LEU A 38 1.81 2.08 19.59
N HIS A 39 2.34 0.85 19.53
CA HIS A 39 2.63 0.06 20.71
C HIS A 39 3.65 0.74 21.64
N GLU A 40 4.77 1.21 21.10
CA GLU A 40 5.81 1.87 21.91
C GLU A 40 5.33 3.20 22.51
N THR A 41 4.50 3.95 21.79
CA THR A 41 3.87 5.17 22.32
C THR A 41 2.93 4.86 23.49
N LEU A 42 2.01 3.91 23.30
CA LEU A 42 1.02 3.58 24.33
C LEU A 42 1.64 2.91 25.55
N LYS A 43 2.65 2.05 25.39
CA LYS A 43 3.33 1.32 26.48
C LYS A 43 4.01 2.23 27.50
N ARG A 44 4.40 3.45 27.09
CA ARG A 44 5.02 4.45 27.96
C ARG A 44 4.05 4.94 29.03
N ALA A 45 2.78 5.16 28.66
CA ALA A 45 1.77 5.75 29.54
C ALA A 45 0.77 4.72 30.12
N TYR A 46 0.45 3.66 29.39
CA TYR A 46 -0.64 2.73 29.68
C TYR A 46 -0.16 1.27 29.75
N VAL A 47 -0.85 0.48 30.57
CA VAL A 47 -0.69 -0.98 30.60
C VAL A 47 -2.02 -1.60 30.17
N ILE A 48 -2.04 -2.17 28.96
CA ILE A 48 -3.18 -2.86 28.37
C ILE A 48 -2.81 -4.33 28.16
N ILE A 49 -3.62 -5.25 28.67
CA ILE A 49 -3.35 -6.68 28.55
C ILE A 49 -3.53 -7.11 27.09
N GLY A 50 -2.47 -7.72 26.54
CA GLY A 50 -2.44 -8.14 25.13
C GLY A 50 -2.44 -6.97 24.13
N MET A 51 -1.96 -5.79 24.53
CA MET A 51 -1.97 -4.56 23.72
C MET A 51 -1.51 -4.76 22.28
N ARG A 52 -0.39 -5.48 22.09
CA ARG A 52 0.17 -5.73 20.77
C ARG A 52 -0.82 -6.44 19.84
N LYS A 53 -1.44 -7.54 20.30
CA LYS A 53 -2.40 -8.32 19.49
C LYS A 53 -3.63 -7.49 19.12
N ARG A 54 -4.08 -6.63 20.05
CA ARG A 54 -5.21 -5.72 19.82
C ARG A 54 -4.87 -4.66 18.77
N ILE A 55 -3.71 -4.02 18.91
CA ILE A 55 -3.20 -3.05 17.92
C ILE A 55 -3.08 -3.70 16.54
N GLU A 56 -2.50 -4.90 16.44
CA GLU A 56 -2.39 -5.66 15.20
C GLU A 56 -3.77 -5.88 14.57
N SER A 57 -4.75 -6.32 15.36
CA SER A 57 -6.13 -6.50 14.89
C SER A 57 -6.75 -5.20 14.39
N ILE A 58 -6.58 -4.09 15.11
CA ILE A 58 -7.18 -2.79 14.73
C ILE A 58 -6.56 -2.28 13.42
N ILE A 59 -5.24 -2.31 13.30
CA ILE A 59 -4.53 -1.80 12.12
C ILE A 59 -4.76 -2.68 10.89
N ASN A 60 -4.82 -4.00 11.06
CA ASN A 60 -5.13 -4.92 9.96
C ASN A 60 -6.54 -4.72 9.39
N ASN A 61 -7.48 -4.22 10.20
CA ASN A 61 -8.84 -3.90 9.77
C ASN A 61 -9.05 -2.42 9.42
N CYS A 62 -8.02 -1.57 9.52
CA CYS A 62 -8.12 -0.15 9.18
C CYS A 62 -8.05 0.06 7.66
N VAL A 63 -9.15 0.52 7.06
CA VAL A 63 -9.26 0.76 5.62
C VAL A 63 -8.20 1.74 5.11
N ASN A 64 -8.00 2.87 5.79
CA ASN A 64 -6.99 3.87 5.42
C ASN A 64 -5.58 3.27 5.41
N CYS A 65 -5.24 2.44 6.39
CA CYS A 65 -3.96 1.76 6.43
C CYS A 65 -3.84 0.75 5.29
N GLN A 66 -4.84 -0.10 5.08
CA GLN A 66 -4.73 -1.14 4.04
C GLN A 66 -4.67 -0.55 2.62
N MET A 67 -5.35 0.57 2.36
CA MET A 67 -5.33 1.22 1.05
C MET A 67 -4.06 2.02 0.77
N ASN A 68 -3.54 2.73 1.78
CA ASN A 68 -2.41 3.65 1.59
C ASN A 68 -1.05 3.05 1.96
N LYS A 69 -1.03 1.85 2.53
CA LYS A 69 0.21 1.17 2.86
C LYS A 69 0.93 0.80 1.57
N ASN A 70 2.11 1.35 1.40
CA ASN A 70 2.94 1.04 0.24
C ASN A 70 3.34 -0.44 0.33
N HIS A 71 2.74 -1.28 -0.51
CA HIS A 71 3.12 -2.68 -0.62
C HIS A 71 4.45 -2.74 -1.35
N THR A 72 5.56 -2.70 -0.61
CA THR A 72 6.91 -2.57 -1.18
C THR A 72 7.19 -3.65 -2.23
N HIS A 73 6.59 -4.84 -2.10
CA HIS A 73 6.67 -5.87 -3.12
C HIS A 73 5.39 -6.73 -3.08
N GLY A 74 4.45 -6.49 -3.99
CA GLY A 74 3.62 -7.60 -4.45
C GLY A 74 4.54 -8.71 -4.96
N LYS A 75 4.13 -9.98 -4.88
CA LYS A 75 4.85 -11.03 -5.60
C LYS A 75 4.79 -10.65 -7.08
N LEU A 76 5.89 -10.12 -7.63
CA LEU A 76 6.06 -10.02 -9.07
C LEU A 76 5.87 -11.46 -9.55
N GLY A 77 4.76 -11.72 -10.25
CA GLY A 77 4.42 -13.07 -10.70
C GLY A 77 5.61 -13.65 -11.45
N LEU A 78 5.81 -14.97 -11.36
CA LEU A 78 6.78 -15.62 -12.23
C LEU A 78 6.36 -15.32 -13.66
N LEU A 79 7.24 -14.67 -14.42
CA LEU A 79 6.99 -14.35 -15.82
C LEU A 79 6.92 -15.69 -16.58
N SER A 80 5.71 -16.17 -16.84
CA SER A 80 5.48 -17.43 -17.54
C SER A 80 5.42 -17.18 -19.05
N GLY A 81 6.26 -17.89 -19.81
CA GLY A 81 6.29 -17.85 -21.28
C GLY A 81 7.70 -17.68 -21.83
N SER A 82 7.92 -18.09 -23.09
CA SER A 82 9.16 -17.80 -23.80
C SER A 82 9.09 -16.39 -24.40
N LEU A 83 9.90 -15.48 -23.86
CA LEU A 83 10.20 -14.18 -24.48
C LEU A 83 11.25 -14.31 -25.61
N HIS A 84 11.92 -15.46 -25.67
CA HIS A 84 12.98 -15.73 -26.63
C HIS A 84 12.45 -16.60 -27.78
N HIS A 85 12.90 -16.27 -29.00
CA HIS A 85 12.60 -16.97 -30.23
C HIS A 85 13.88 -17.18 -31.01
N ASP A 86 14.09 -18.41 -31.46
CA ASP A 86 15.28 -18.80 -32.23
C ASP A 86 15.10 -18.51 -33.73
N THR A 87 13.86 -18.32 -34.17
CA THR A 87 13.52 -18.08 -35.58
C THR A 87 13.14 -16.62 -35.83
N ALA A 88 13.73 -16.04 -36.88
CA ALA A 88 13.38 -14.70 -37.34
C ALA A 88 11.89 -14.64 -37.71
N TRP A 89 11.24 -13.51 -37.39
CA TRP A 89 9.82 -13.22 -37.67
C TRP A 89 8.78 -14.08 -36.93
N GLU A 90 9.21 -14.94 -36.00
CA GLU A 90 8.31 -15.81 -35.24
C GLU A 90 7.42 -15.03 -34.25
N LYS A 91 7.95 -13.96 -33.64
CA LYS A 91 7.20 -13.04 -32.79
C LYS A 91 7.54 -11.59 -33.09
N ILE A 92 6.51 -10.74 -33.10
CA ILE A 92 6.62 -9.30 -33.32
C ILE A 92 5.88 -8.62 -32.17
N ALA A 93 6.57 -7.78 -31.42
CA ALA A 93 5.95 -6.88 -30.45
C ALA A 93 5.63 -5.55 -31.14
N VAL A 94 4.37 -5.12 -31.08
CA VAL A 94 3.91 -3.85 -31.63
C VAL A 94 3.32 -3.02 -30.50
N ASP A 95 3.72 -1.75 -30.41
CA ASP A 95 3.19 -0.81 -29.44
C ASP A 95 2.81 0.51 -30.12
N LEU A 96 1.85 1.21 -29.54
CA LEU A 96 1.39 2.50 -30.02
C LEU A 96 2.00 3.59 -29.15
N PHE A 97 2.83 4.44 -29.74
CA PHE A 97 3.40 5.59 -29.05
C PHE A 97 2.51 6.82 -29.20
N GLY A 98 2.12 7.47 -28.10
CA GLY A 98 1.39 8.74 -28.16
C GLY A 98 0.74 9.19 -26.85
N PRO A 99 0.08 10.37 -26.87
CA PRO A 99 -0.16 11.23 -28.03
C PRO A 99 1.06 12.10 -28.39
N SER A 100 1.32 12.28 -29.68
CA SER A 100 2.37 13.18 -30.18
C SER A 100 1.78 14.31 -30.99
N ASP A 101 2.31 15.52 -30.81
CA ASP A 101 1.96 16.67 -31.63
C ASP A 101 2.65 16.56 -33.01
N PHE A 102 1.89 16.80 -34.07
CA PHE A 102 2.39 16.82 -35.44
C PHE A 102 3.45 17.92 -35.66
N ALA A 103 3.45 18.99 -34.85
CA ALA A 103 4.48 20.03 -34.92
C ALA A 103 5.88 19.54 -34.48
N HIS A 104 5.97 18.42 -33.76
CA HIS A 104 7.24 17.87 -33.26
C HIS A 104 8.00 17.08 -34.34
N PHE A 105 7.31 16.63 -35.39
CA PHE A 105 7.93 15.94 -36.52
C PHE A 105 8.11 16.95 -37.65
N SER A 106 9.23 17.66 -37.66
CA SER A 106 9.64 18.42 -38.84
C SER A 106 9.97 17.44 -39.96
N THR A 107 8.98 17.12 -40.79
CA THR A 107 9.22 16.46 -42.07
C THR A 107 10.14 17.37 -42.87
N HIS A 108 11.39 16.97 -43.08
CA HIS A 108 12.22 17.58 -44.11
C HIS A 108 11.60 17.24 -45.47
N SER A 109 10.62 18.04 -45.89
CA SER A 109 10.20 18.08 -47.29
C SER A 109 11.32 18.77 -48.06
N GLU A 110 12.38 18.03 -48.40
CA GLU A 110 13.31 18.48 -49.43
C GLU A 110 12.51 18.62 -50.72
N GLY A 111 12.31 19.87 -51.13
CA GLY A 111 11.63 20.21 -52.36
C GLY A 111 12.39 19.66 -53.56
N VAL A 112 11.93 18.53 -54.09
CA VAL A 112 12.26 18.11 -55.45
C VAL A 112 11.58 19.10 -56.41
N ARG A 113 12.31 20.16 -56.77
CA ARG A 113 11.96 21.00 -57.92
C ARG A 113 12.27 20.20 -59.17
N CYS A 114 11.24 19.68 -59.84
CA CYS A 114 11.38 19.17 -61.20
C CYS A 114 11.77 20.35 -62.11
N ILE A 115 12.96 20.29 -62.71
CA ILE A 115 13.40 21.21 -63.75
C ILE A 115 12.84 20.64 -65.06
N SER A 116 11.89 21.34 -65.67
CA SER A 116 11.39 21.12 -67.02
C SER A 116 11.97 22.18 -67.95
#